data_AF-A0A975JKT7-F1
#
_entry.id   AF-A0A975JKT7-F1
#
_cell.length_a   1.000
_cell.length_b   1.000
_cell.length_c   1.000
_cell.angle_alpha   90.00
_cell.angle_beta   90.00
_cell.angle_gamma   90.00
#
_symmetry.space_group_name_H-M   'P 1'
#
loop_
_entity.id
_entity.type
_entity.pdbx_description
1 polymer ?
#
loop_
_entity_poly.entity_id
_entity_poly.type
_entity_poly.pdbx_seq_one_letter_code
_entity_poly.pdbx_strand_id
1 'polypeptide(L)'
;MAMKMRMLASLLVLASPASADDRFNCPQPKGELRFDEAAITNAWPTHIDRILPEVVEVDFRCRVDANGGFVDCAFVTRQDLTERQERIVQKAMPRIMRATTTDVPNQRCVANKIVFRQGDTAKQSIPPPDEAAAEGVVPDRTDQDPA
;
A
#
# COMPACT_ATOMS: atom_id res chain seq x y z
N MET A 1 26.52 -36.09 -43.08
CA MET A 1 25.91 -36.43 -41.77
C MET A 1 26.66 -35.65 -40.70
N ALA A 2 26.10 -34.95 -39.73
CA ALA A 2 24.78 -34.38 -39.48
C ALA A 2 25.03 -33.26 -38.43
N MET A 3 24.23 -32.18 -38.51
CA MET A 3 24.21 -31.06 -37.57
C MET A 3 24.15 -31.48 -36.09
N LYS A 4 24.74 -30.66 -35.21
CA LYS A 4 24.24 -30.37 -33.85
C LYS A 4 25.14 -29.33 -33.17
N MET A 5 24.70 -28.35 -32.41
CA MET A 5 23.44 -27.64 -32.24
C MET A 5 23.84 -26.45 -31.35
N ARG A 6 23.30 -25.28 -31.64
CA ARG A 6 23.59 -24.03 -30.93
C ARG A 6 23.05 -24.05 -29.49
N MET A 7 23.58 -23.10 -28.72
CA MET A 7 22.97 -22.37 -27.61
C MET A 7 22.82 -23.13 -26.29
N LEU A 8 23.42 -22.55 -25.24
CA LEU A 8 22.68 -21.78 -24.24
C LEU A 8 23.68 -21.11 -23.31
N ALA A 9 24.02 -19.86 -23.64
CA ALA A 9 24.57 -18.94 -22.64
C ALA A 9 23.46 -18.70 -21.63
N SER A 10 23.58 -19.29 -20.44
CA SER A 10 22.69 -18.98 -19.31
C SER A 10 22.81 -17.50 -18.98
N LEU A 11 21.81 -16.72 -19.40
CA LEU A 11 21.56 -15.41 -18.82
C LEU A 11 21.24 -15.63 -17.33
N LEU A 12 22.20 -15.30 -16.47
CA LEU A 12 21.88 -14.89 -15.10
C LEU A 12 21.07 -13.60 -15.20
N VAL A 13 19.74 -13.71 -15.20
CA VAL A 13 18.90 -12.58 -14.83
C VAL A 13 18.93 -12.54 -13.30
N LEU A 14 19.89 -11.79 -12.75
CA LEU A 14 19.68 -11.18 -11.45
C LEU A 14 18.50 -10.23 -11.62
N ALA A 15 17.29 -10.73 -11.36
CA ALA A 15 16.18 -9.87 -11.03
C ALA A 15 16.55 -9.24 -9.69
N SER A 16 17.22 -8.10 -9.77
CA SER A 16 17.43 -7.19 -8.66
C SER A 16 16.07 -7.05 -7.95
N PRO A 17 15.97 -7.31 -6.63
CA PRO A 17 14.77 -6.94 -5.91
C PRO A 17 14.58 -5.46 -6.14
N ALA A 18 13.43 -5.08 -6.69
CA ALA A 18 13.00 -3.70 -6.71
C ALA A 18 13.18 -3.19 -5.29
N SER A 19 14.14 -2.30 -5.13
CA SER A 19 14.52 -1.68 -3.88
C SER A 19 13.38 -0.77 -3.46
N ALA A 20 12.32 -1.36 -2.91
CA ALA A 20 11.57 -0.72 -1.87
C ALA A 20 12.53 -0.65 -0.69
N ASP A 21 12.92 0.56 -0.31
CA ASP A 21 13.43 0.86 1.03
C ASP A 21 12.35 0.45 2.05
N ASP A 22 12.13 -0.84 2.24
CA ASP A 22 11.22 -1.34 3.23
C ASP A 22 12.02 -1.48 4.52
N ARG A 23 11.87 -0.49 5.41
CA ARG A 23 12.50 -0.53 6.74
C ARG A 23 12.02 -1.74 7.54
N PHE A 24 10.99 -2.44 7.08
CA PHE A 24 10.47 -3.67 7.66
C PHE A 24 10.68 -4.86 6.70
N ASN A 25 11.31 -5.91 7.20
CA ASN A 25 11.47 -7.17 6.45
C ASN A 25 10.24 -8.08 6.62
N CYS A 26 9.04 -7.57 6.33
CA CYS A 26 7.78 -8.31 6.44
C CYS A 26 7.00 -8.27 5.11
N PRO A 27 6.26 -9.33 4.78
CA PRO A 27 5.45 -9.33 3.57
C PRO A 27 4.30 -8.32 3.66
N GLN A 28 3.72 -7.96 2.52
CA GLN A 28 2.48 -7.20 2.50
C GLN A 28 1.32 -7.98 3.14
N PRO A 29 0.34 -7.28 3.73
CA PRO A 29 -0.85 -7.93 4.24
C PRO A 29 -1.58 -8.63 3.11
N LYS A 30 -1.92 -9.89 3.33
CA LYS A 30 -2.74 -10.68 2.40
C LYS A 30 -4.21 -10.35 2.60
N GLY A 31 -5.00 -10.54 1.54
CA GLY A 31 -6.44 -10.41 1.60
C GLY A 31 -6.95 -8.99 1.29
N GLU A 32 -8.25 -8.82 1.43
CA GLU A 32 -8.93 -7.54 1.31
C GLU A 32 -8.77 -6.76 2.62
N LEU A 33 -8.33 -5.50 2.51
CA LEU A 33 -8.29 -4.59 3.65
C LEU A 33 -9.62 -3.85 3.77
N ARG A 34 -10.17 -3.86 4.98
CA ARG A 34 -11.42 -3.18 5.31
C ARG A 34 -11.16 -2.10 6.33
N PHE A 35 -11.79 -0.95 6.10
CA PHE A 35 -11.59 0.26 6.88
C PHE A 35 -12.92 0.72 7.44
N ASP A 36 -13.02 0.89 8.76
CA ASP A 36 -14.15 1.59 9.38
C ASP A 36 -13.96 3.10 9.19
N GLU A 37 -14.62 3.64 8.17
CA GLU A 37 -14.53 5.06 7.79
C GLU A 37 -14.91 6.01 8.93
N ALA A 38 -15.92 5.66 9.73
CA ALA A 38 -16.36 6.47 10.85
C ALA A 38 -15.29 6.47 11.95
N ALA A 39 -14.71 5.30 12.25
CA ALA A 39 -13.62 5.19 13.21
C ALA A 39 -12.35 5.91 12.75
N ILE A 40 -12.01 5.87 11.46
CA ILE A 40 -10.86 6.60 10.90
C ILE A 40 -11.07 8.10 10.96
N THR A 41 -12.28 8.58 10.61
CA THR A 41 -12.63 9.99 10.72
C THR A 41 -12.49 10.49 12.15
N ASN A 42 -12.93 9.68 13.13
CA ASN A 42 -12.79 10.00 14.56
C ASN A 42 -11.36 9.82 15.10
N ALA A 43 -10.51 9.04 14.43
CA ALA A 43 -9.13 8.83 14.82
C ALA A 43 -8.26 10.08 14.58
N TRP A 44 -8.64 10.91 13.60
CA TRP A 44 -7.94 12.13 13.25
C TRP A 44 -8.43 13.35 14.05
N PRO A 45 -7.52 14.24 14.50
CA PRO A 45 -7.91 15.54 15.05
C PRO A 45 -8.69 16.38 14.06
N THR A 46 -9.65 17.17 14.57
CA THR A 46 -10.35 18.19 13.80
C THR A 46 -9.33 19.17 13.20
N HIS A 47 -9.41 19.41 11.88
CA HIS A 47 -8.53 20.30 11.10
C HIS A 47 -7.08 19.85 10.92
N ILE A 48 -6.84 18.54 10.80
CA ILE A 48 -5.49 18.05 10.59
C ILE A 48 -4.80 18.60 9.34
N ASP A 49 -5.57 18.92 8.30
CA ASP A 49 -5.10 19.49 7.04
C ASP A 49 -4.38 20.84 7.22
N ARG A 50 -4.58 21.52 8.36
CA ARG A 50 -3.90 22.77 8.70
C ARG A 50 -2.55 22.56 9.40
N ILE A 51 -2.25 21.34 9.82
CA ILE A 51 -1.12 21.01 10.69
C ILE A 51 -0.14 20.08 10.00
N LEU A 52 -0.64 19.09 9.25
CA LEU A 52 0.19 18.15 8.49
C LEU A 52 0.43 18.67 7.06
N PRO A 53 1.54 18.26 6.42
CA PRO A 53 1.74 18.50 4.99
C PRO A 53 0.63 17.82 4.17
N GLU A 54 0.50 18.24 2.91
CA GLU A 54 -0.58 17.80 2.00
C GLU A 54 -0.63 16.29 1.79
N VAL A 55 0.53 15.63 1.83
CA VAL A 55 0.67 14.18 1.75
C VAL A 55 1.55 13.68 2.89
N VAL A 56 1.07 12.69 3.63
CA VAL A 56 1.83 11.99 4.68
C VAL A 56 1.91 10.52 4.34
N GLU A 57 3.13 9.99 4.27
CA GLU A 57 3.38 8.57 4.06
C GLU A 57 3.93 7.96 5.34
N VAL A 58 3.22 6.95 5.84
CA VAL A 58 3.60 6.21 7.03
C VAL A 58 3.79 4.76 6.67
N ASP A 59 5.00 4.27 6.81
CA ASP A 59 5.26 2.83 6.77
C ASP A 59 4.83 2.22 8.11
N PHE A 60 4.17 1.08 8.07
CA PHE A 60 3.78 0.35 9.27
C PHE A 60 4.22 -1.11 9.20
N ARG A 61 4.39 -1.70 10.38
CA ARG A 61 4.54 -3.14 10.58
C ARG A 61 3.64 -3.60 11.71
N CYS A 62 2.79 -4.59 11.45
CA CYS A 62 1.87 -5.13 12.44
C CYS A 62 1.86 -6.66 12.43
N ARG A 63 1.20 -7.24 13.43
CA ARG A 63 0.69 -8.62 13.41
C ARG A 63 -0.81 -8.57 13.13
N VAL A 64 -1.36 -9.58 12.47
CA VAL A 64 -2.82 -9.74 12.32
C VAL A 64 -3.29 -10.81 13.29
N ASP A 65 -4.27 -10.49 14.12
CA ASP A 65 -4.83 -11.42 15.11
C ASP A 65 -5.83 -12.40 14.50
N ALA A 66 -6.47 -13.21 15.35
CA ALA A 66 -7.44 -14.22 14.92
C ALA A 66 -8.74 -13.63 14.33
N ASN A 67 -9.03 -12.36 14.60
CA ASN A 67 -10.20 -11.65 14.10
C ASN A 67 -9.90 -10.82 12.84
N GLY A 68 -8.67 -10.89 12.31
CA GLY A 68 -8.24 -10.06 11.19
C GLY A 68 -7.84 -8.65 11.60
N GLY A 69 -7.74 -8.35 12.90
CA GLY A 69 -7.35 -7.04 13.41
C GLY A 69 -5.84 -6.83 13.38
N PHE A 70 -5.41 -5.63 13.02
CA PHE A 70 -4.00 -5.24 13.05
C PHE A 70 -3.60 -4.85 14.49
N VAL A 71 -2.64 -5.58 15.06
CA VAL A 71 -2.17 -5.44 16.44
C VAL A 71 -0.63 -5.34 16.49
N ASP A 72 -0.10 -4.88 17.63
CA ASP A 72 1.35 -4.74 17.87
C ASP A 72 2.08 -3.91 16.79
N CYS A 73 1.41 -2.84 16.33
CA CYS A 73 1.88 -2.03 15.21
C CYS A 73 3.05 -1.10 15.58
N ALA A 74 4.03 -1.03 14.69
CA ALA A 74 5.10 -0.02 14.69
C ALA A 74 4.96 0.87 13.44
N PHE A 75 5.37 2.14 13.55
CA PHE A 75 5.19 3.15 12.52
C PHE A 75 6.48 3.93 12.28
N VAL A 76 6.74 4.30 11.02
CA VAL A 76 7.81 5.20 10.62
C VAL A 76 7.29 6.15 9.56
N THR A 77 7.51 7.45 9.74
CA THR A 77 7.20 8.47 8.74
C THR A 77 8.37 8.60 7.77
N ARG A 78 8.08 8.68 6.47
CA ARG A 78 9.13 8.90 5.45
C ARG A 78 9.50 10.36 5.27
N GLN A 79 8.61 11.27 5.67
CA GLN A 79 8.85 12.71 5.64
C GLN A 79 9.52 13.21 6.92
N ASP A 80 10.32 14.26 6.78
CA ASP A 80 10.77 15.06 7.91
C ASP A 80 9.59 15.85 8.47
N LEU A 81 9.05 15.37 9.59
CA LEU A 81 7.98 16.03 10.31
C LEU A 81 8.55 16.87 11.44
N THR A 82 7.92 18.01 11.73
CA THR A 82 8.18 18.72 12.99
C THR A 82 7.74 17.86 14.17
N GLU A 83 8.33 18.07 15.36
CA GLU A 83 7.96 17.31 16.56
C GLU A 83 6.45 17.32 16.84
N ARG A 84 5.78 18.45 16.56
CA ARG A 84 4.33 18.58 16.75
C ARG A 84 3.57 17.66 15.80
N GLN A 85 3.97 17.62 14.53
CA GLN A 85 3.35 16.78 13.51
C GLN A 85 3.60 15.29 13.80
N GLU A 86 4.81 14.94 14.17
CA GLU A 86 5.16 13.56 14.53
C GLU A 86 4.32 13.06 15.71
N ARG A 87 4.17 13.87 16.78
CA ARG A 87 3.30 13.53 17.92
C ARG A 87 1.84 13.33 17.53
N ILE A 88 1.35 14.01 16.49
CA ILE A 88 0.00 13.82 15.97
C ILE A 88 -0.09 12.47 15.26
N VAL A 89 0.84 12.19 14.35
CA VAL A 89 0.89 10.91 13.62
C VAL A 89 0.99 9.74 14.59
N GLN A 90 1.91 9.79 15.56
CA GLN A 90 2.08 8.74 16.57
C GLN A 90 0.80 8.47 17.41
N LYS A 91 -0.08 9.47 17.58
CA LYS A 91 -1.36 9.31 18.29
C LYS A 91 -2.49 8.80 17.39
N ALA A 92 -2.51 9.22 16.12
CA ALA A 92 -3.55 8.86 15.17
C ALA A 92 -3.36 7.44 14.63
N MET A 93 -2.14 7.07 14.26
CA MET A 93 -1.84 5.81 13.57
C MET A 93 -2.30 4.54 14.33
N PRO A 94 -2.07 4.40 15.65
CA PRO A 94 -2.58 3.25 16.39
C PRO A 94 -4.10 3.11 16.35
N ARG A 95 -4.83 4.24 16.27
CA ARG A 95 -6.30 4.24 16.19
C ARG A 95 -6.76 3.84 14.80
N ILE A 96 -6.10 4.35 13.76
CA ILE A 96 -6.37 3.99 12.37
C ILE A 96 -6.14 2.49 12.14
N MET A 97 -5.02 1.94 12.64
CA MET A 97 -4.76 0.50 12.49
C MET A 97 -5.77 -0.36 13.23
N ARG A 98 -6.27 0.09 14.39
CA ARG A 98 -7.38 -0.61 15.08
C ARG A 98 -8.70 -0.55 14.32
N ALA A 99 -8.91 0.47 13.50
CA ALA A 99 -10.05 0.60 12.60
C ALA A 99 -9.87 -0.14 11.27
N THR A 100 -8.71 -0.79 11.07
CA THR A 100 -8.37 -1.55 9.87
C THR A 100 -8.44 -3.04 10.19
N THR A 101 -9.08 -3.81 9.32
CA THR A 101 -9.14 -5.27 9.41
C THR A 101 -8.81 -5.91 8.06
N THR A 102 -8.49 -7.20 8.08
CA THR A 102 -8.32 -8.02 6.88
C THR A 102 -9.12 -9.31 7.01
N ASP A 103 -9.58 -9.85 5.89
CA ASP A 103 -10.26 -11.15 5.82
C ASP A 103 -9.31 -12.35 6.00
N VAL A 104 -7.99 -12.14 5.98
CA VAL A 104 -6.98 -13.19 6.21
C VAL A 104 -6.38 -13.03 7.63
N PRO A 105 -6.82 -13.83 8.63
CA PRO A 105 -6.36 -13.71 10.01
C PRO A 105 -4.99 -14.36 10.25
N ASN A 106 -4.47 -14.19 11.47
CA ASN A 106 -3.27 -14.88 11.99
C ASN A 106 -1.96 -14.66 11.20
N GLN A 107 -1.83 -13.54 10.51
CA GLN A 107 -0.59 -13.18 9.81
C GLN A 107 0.47 -12.72 10.82
N ARG A 108 1.58 -13.47 10.94
CA ARG A 108 2.60 -13.25 11.98
C ARG A 108 3.30 -11.90 11.90
N CYS A 109 3.54 -11.42 10.68
CA CYS A 109 4.06 -10.09 10.43
C CYS A 109 3.57 -9.63 9.06
N VAL A 110 3.15 -8.39 8.99
CA VAL A 110 2.82 -7.70 7.75
C VAL A 110 3.40 -6.29 7.79
N ALA A 111 3.88 -5.80 6.65
CA ALA A 111 4.31 -4.42 6.49
C ALA A 111 3.68 -3.83 5.23
N ASN A 112 3.28 -2.57 5.31
CA ASN A 112 2.81 -1.82 4.16
C ASN A 112 2.95 -0.32 4.42
N LYS A 113 2.64 0.48 3.41
CA LYS A 113 2.59 1.92 3.47
C LYS A 113 1.14 2.39 3.48
N ILE A 114 0.84 3.39 4.31
CA ILE A 114 -0.39 4.16 4.22
C ILE A 114 -0.03 5.57 3.75
N VAL A 115 -0.73 6.02 2.71
CA VAL A 115 -0.61 7.37 2.18
C VAL A 115 -1.88 8.11 2.55
N PHE A 116 -1.73 9.19 3.31
CA PHE A 116 -2.82 10.11 3.62
C PHE A 116 -2.66 11.34 2.74
N ARG A 117 -3.64 11.58 1.85
CA ARG A 117 -3.74 12.83 1.11
C ARG A 117 -4.87 13.67 1.70
N GLN A 118 -4.68 14.98 1.75
CA GLN A 118 -5.75 15.89 2.16
C GLN A 118 -6.97 15.70 1.24
N GLY A 119 -8.13 15.37 1.82
CA GLY A 119 -9.37 15.06 1.10
C GLY A 119 -9.68 13.57 0.90
N ASP A 120 -8.73 12.67 1.13
CA ASP A 120 -8.92 11.20 0.98
C ASP A 120 -9.52 10.54 2.23
N THR A 121 -9.75 11.27 3.32
CA THR A 121 -10.49 10.77 4.50
C THR A 121 -11.91 10.28 4.18
N ALA A 122 -12.38 10.42 2.94
CA ALA A 122 -13.65 9.86 2.45
C ALA A 122 -13.55 9.04 1.15
N LYS A 123 -12.36 8.82 0.57
CA LYS A 123 -12.24 8.11 -0.71
C LYS A 123 -10.96 7.27 -0.81
N GLN A 124 -11.20 5.99 -1.06
CA GLN A 124 -10.36 5.02 -1.77
C GLN A 124 -9.52 4.07 -0.91
N SER A 125 -10.11 2.87 -0.78
CA SER A 125 -9.42 1.59 -0.87
C SER A 125 -8.26 1.66 -1.87
N ILE A 126 -7.03 1.55 -1.36
CA ILE A 126 -5.86 1.25 -2.19
C ILE A 126 -6.12 -0.13 -2.81
N PRO A 127 -6.30 -0.26 -4.14
CA PRO A 127 -6.38 -1.58 -4.74
C PRO A 127 -5.01 -2.29 -4.58
N PRO A 128 -4.98 -3.62 -4.46
CA PRO A 128 -3.73 -4.38 -4.43
C PRO A 128 -2.87 -4.03 -5.67
N PRO A 129 -1.52 -4.11 -5.57
CA PRO A 129 -0.60 -3.56 -6.57
C PRO A 129 -0.52 -4.36 -7.89
N ASP A 130 -1.60 -4.99 -8.36
CA ASP A 130 -1.59 -5.85 -9.55
C ASP A 130 -2.70 -5.59 -10.59
N GLU A 131 -3.38 -4.44 -10.56
CA GLU A 131 -4.38 -4.09 -11.60
C GLU A 131 -4.18 -2.72 -12.28
N ALA A 132 -2.99 -2.11 -12.18
CA ALA A 132 -2.67 -0.88 -12.93
C ALA A 132 -1.99 -1.14 -14.30
N ALA A 133 -1.93 -2.39 -14.77
CA ALA A 133 -1.19 -2.76 -15.99
C ALA A 133 -2.04 -3.40 -17.10
N ALA A 134 -3.37 -3.29 -17.05
CA ALA A 134 -4.21 -3.89 -18.10
C ALA A 134 -5.44 -3.03 -18.43
N GLU A 135 -5.23 -1.81 -18.93
CA GLU A 135 -6.26 -1.13 -19.75
C GLU A 135 -5.61 -0.17 -20.75
N GLY A 136 -4.67 -0.72 -21.53
CA GLY A 136 -4.27 -0.18 -22.82
C GLY A 136 -4.99 -0.95 -23.93
N VAL A 137 -6.28 -0.69 -24.12
CA VAL A 137 -7.00 -1.11 -25.34
C VAL A 137 -7.69 0.11 -25.91
N VAL A 138 -7.01 0.78 -26.82
CA VAL A 138 -7.64 1.70 -27.78
C VAL A 138 -8.38 0.83 -28.79
N PRO A 139 -9.72 0.88 -28.91
CA PRO A 139 -10.36 0.33 -30.09
C PRO A 139 -10.06 1.24 -31.28
N ASP A 140 -9.31 0.66 -32.21
CA ASP A 140 -8.97 1.13 -33.54
C ASP A 140 -10.20 1.63 -34.30
N ARG A 141 -10.09 2.82 -34.89
CA ARG A 141 -11.08 3.38 -35.82
C ARG A 141 -10.82 2.82 -37.22
N THR A 142 -11.58 1.81 -37.59
CA THR A 142 -11.81 1.32 -38.96
C THR A 142 -13.30 0.94 -39.01
N ASP A 143 -14.17 1.35 -39.92
CA ASP A 143 -14.03 1.84 -41.28
C ASP A 143 -15.24 2.74 -41.63
N GLN A 144 -15.01 3.69 -42.52
CA GLN A 144 -16.03 4.30 -43.35
C GLN A 144 -16.55 3.28 -44.36
N ASP A 145 -17.87 3.16 -44.52
CA ASP A 145 -18.47 3.03 -45.86
C ASP A 145 -19.95 3.45 -45.84
N PRO A 146 -20.41 4.30 -46.77
CA PRO A 146 -21.82 4.65 -46.93
C PRO A 146 -22.52 3.75 -47.97
N ALA A 147 -23.78 3.39 -47.72
CA ALA A 147 -24.73 2.93 -48.74
C ALA A 147 -26.12 3.50 -48.44
#